data_AF-A0A388QNW0-F1
#
_entry.id   AF-A0A388QNW0-F1
#
_cell.length_a   1.000
_cell.length_b   1.000
_cell.length_c   1.000
_cell.angle_alpha   90.00
_cell.angle_beta   90.00
_cell.angle_gamma   90.00
#
_symmetry.space_group_name_H-M   'P 1'
#
loop_
_entity.id
_entity.type
_entity.pdbx_description
1 polymer ?
#
loop_
_entity_poly.entity_id
_entity_poly.type
_entity_poly.pdbx_seq_one_letter_code
_entity_poly.pdbx_strand_id
1 'polypeptide(L)' 'MQVEYDPNEISYDELLKVFWSNHDPTSLNRQGPDIGNQYRSAYFFMTRNKKRLHKNPEELEKSGKFQKHVVTEIVPGS' A
#
# COMPACT_ATOMS: atom_id res chain seq x y z
N MET A 1 6.83 -9.49 -0.38
CA MET A 1 7.32 -9.58 -1.78
C MET A 1 8.22 -8.40 -2.05
N GLN A 2 9.28 -8.57 -2.82
CA GLN A 2 10.10 -7.47 -3.35
C GLN A 2 9.83 -7.34 -4.84
N VAL A 3 9.75 -6.11 -5.34
CA VAL A 3 9.48 -5.81 -6.75
C VAL A 3 10.63 -4.95 -7.27
N GLU A 4 11.33 -5.46 -8.28
CA GLU A 4 12.26 -4.69 -9.10
C GLU A 4 11.53 -4.21 -10.35
N TYR A 5 11.73 -2.95 -10.74
CA TYR A 5 11.04 -2.33 -11.86
C TYR A 5 11.92 -1.25 -12.52
N ASP A 6 11.71 -1.02 -13.82
CA ASP A 6 12.32 0.10 -14.53
C ASP A 6 11.42 1.35 -14.40
N PRO A 7 11.88 2.44 -13.77
CA PRO A 7 11.10 3.66 -13.64
C PRO A 7 10.84 4.39 -14.96
N ASN A 8 11.53 4.02 -16.05
CA ASN A 8 11.27 4.55 -17.40
C ASN A 8 10.08 3.85 -18.07
N GLU A 9 9.73 2.64 -17.63
CA GLU A 9 8.59 1.87 -18.16
C GLU A 9 7.35 1.99 -17.28
N ILE A 10 7.53 1.98 -15.95
CA ILE A 10 6.42 2.07 -14.99
C ILE A 10 6.80 2.93 -13.79
N SER A 11 5.91 3.84 -13.41
CA SER A 11 6.13 4.69 -12.26
C SER A 11 5.83 3.96 -10.94
N TYR A 12 6.47 4.41 -9.87
CA TYR A 12 6.16 3.94 -8.51
C TYR A 12 4.67 4.15 -8.14
N ASP A 13 4.07 5.24 -8.63
CA ASP A 13 2.67 5.55 -8.36
C ASP A 13 1.72 4.56 -9.06
N GLU A 14 2.10 4.04 -10.23
CA GLU A 14 1.36 2.97 -10.91
C GLU A 14 1.49 1.63 -10.19
N LEU A 15 2.67 1.28 -9.70
CA LEU A 15 2.84 0.09 -8.85
C LEU A 15 1.98 0.17 -7.60
N LEU A 16 1.91 1.34 -6.96
CA LEU A 16 1.01 1.55 -5.83
C LEU A 16 -0.46 1.42 -6.22
N LYS A 17 -0.89 1.96 -7.37
CA LYS A 17 -2.27 1.75 -7.87
C LYS A 17 -2.60 0.27 -8.01
N VAL A 18 -1.68 -0.52 -8.55
CA VAL A 18 -1.83 -1.98 -8.65
C VAL A 18 -1.98 -2.58 -7.25
N PHE A 19 -1.08 -2.26 -6.31
CA PHE A 19 -1.18 -2.69 -4.92
C PHE A 19 -2.57 -2.40 -4.32
N TRP A 20 -3.04 -1.16 -4.36
CA TRP A 20 -4.35 -0.76 -3.81
C TRP A 20 -5.57 -1.34 -4.56
N SER A 21 -5.38 -1.99 -5.71
CA SER A 21 -6.46 -2.65 -6.44
C SER A 21 -6.52 -4.15 -6.21
N ASN A 22 -5.49 -4.75 -5.62
CA ASN A 22 -5.35 -6.21 -5.50
C ASN A 22 -5.70 -6.77 -4.11
N HIS A 23 -5.92 -5.93 -3.09
CA HIS A 23 -6.37 -6.36 -1.77
C HIS A 23 -7.31 -5.36 -1.10
N ASP A 24 -7.92 -5.78 0.01
CA ASP A 24 -8.67 -4.89 0.90
C ASP A 24 -7.68 -4.25 1.91
N PRO A 25 -7.35 -2.96 1.79
CA PRO A 25 -6.42 -2.29 2.68
C PRO A 25 -7.06 -1.84 4.00
N THR A 26 -8.34 -2.17 4.23
CA THR A 26 -9.11 -1.76 5.41
C THR A 26 -9.26 -2.86 6.47
N SER A 27 -8.80 -4.08 6.16
CA SER A 27 -8.83 -5.22 7.08
C SER A 27 -7.53 -5.32 7.89
N LEU A 28 -7.62 -5.06 9.19
CA LEU A 28 -6.48 -5.17 10.10
C LEU A 28 -6.11 -6.65 10.30
N ASN A 29 -4.84 -7.00 10.07
CA ASN A 29 -4.26 -8.34 10.29
C ASN A 29 -5.08 -9.48 9.64
N ARG A 30 -5.65 -9.21 8.48
CA ARG A 30 -6.49 -10.15 7.74
C ARG A 30 -6.51 -9.80 6.27
N GLN A 31 -6.58 -10.81 5.42
CA GLN A 31 -6.89 -10.67 4.00
C GLN A 31 -7.89 -11.74 3.59
N GLY A 32 -9.13 -11.35 3.28
CA GLY A 32 -10.22 -12.29 3.02
C GLY A 32 -10.44 -13.28 4.18
N PRO A 33 -10.40 -14.61 3.94
CA PRO A 33 -10.54 -15.62 4.99
C PRO A 33 -9.26 -15.81 5.84
N ASP A 34 -8.12 -15.28 5.41
CA ASP A 34 -6.82 -15.50 6.04
C ASP A 34 -6.59 -14.51 7.19
N ILE A 35 -6.45 -15.02 8.43
CA ILE A 35 -6.36 -14.22 9.66
C ILE A 35 -4.97 -14.37 10.29
N GLY A 36 -4.37 -13.25 10.68
CA GLY A 36 -3.07 -13.20 11.37
C GLY A 36 -2.23 -12.00 10.95
N ASN A 37 -1.28 -11.60 11.81
CA ASN A 37 -0.41 -10.43 11.58
C ASN A 37 0.46 -10.56 10.31
N GLN A 38 0.70 -11.78 9.85
CA GLN A 38 1.40 -12.07 8.59
C GLN A 38 0.58 -11.69 7.34
N TYR A 39 -0.75 -11.53 7.47
CA TYR A 39 -1.65 -11.12 6.39
C TYR A 39 -2.02 -9.65 6.44
N ARG A 40 -1.35 -8.86 7.29
CA ARG A 40 -1.59 -7.42 7.37
C ARG A 40 -1.16 -6.74 6.07
N SER A 41 -1.93 -5.73 5.67
CA SER A 41 -1.52 -4.84 4.59
C SER A 41 -0.33 -3.99 5.06
N ALA A 42 0.80 -4.12 4.37
CA ALA A 42 1.98 -3.31 4.59
C ALA A 42 2.73 -3.13 3.27
N TYR A 43 3.30 -1.95 3.06
CA TYR A 43 4.28 -1.75 1.99
C TYR A 43 5.58 -1.15 2.56
N PHE A 44 6.69 -1.64 2.02
CA PHE A 44 8.04 -1.27 2.47
C PHE A 44 8.70 -0.42 1.39
N PHE A 45 9.15 0.77 1.76
CA PHE A 45 9.70 1.73 0.80
C PHE A 45 11.20 1.94 1.00
N MET A 46 11.96 1.92 -0.09
CA MET A 46 13.43 2.12 -0.03
C MET A 46 13.85 3.59 -0.21
N THR A 47 12.89 4.49 -0.48
CA THR A 47 13.20 5.92 -0.70
C THR A 47 13.31 6.71 0.58
N ARG A 48 14.20 7.71 0.62
CA ARG A 48 14.28 8.66 1.75
C ARG A 48 13.11 9.63 1.79
N ASN A 49 12.31 9.74 0.73
CA ASN A 49 11.27 10.77 0.63
C ASN A 49 9.91 10.27 1.16
N LYS A 50 9.76 10.27 2.49
CA LYS A 50 8.49 9.96 3.20
C LYS A 50 7.28 10.73 2.68
N LYS A 51 7.46 11.97 2.19
CA LYS A 51 6.34 12.82 1.73
C LYS A 51 5.63 12.28 0.49
N ARG A 52 6.31 11.52 -0.38
CA ARG A 52 5.66 10.88 -1.54
C ARG A 52 4.74 9.72 -1.12
N LEU A 53 4.96 9.15 0.06
CA LEU A 53 4.30 7.94 0.54
C LEU A 53 2.98 8.26 1.27
N HIS A 54 2.94 9.40 1.97
CA HIS A 54 1.74 9.91 2.65
C HIS A 54 0.63 10.38 1.70
N LYS A 55 0.97 10.73 0.46
CA LYS A 55 -0.05 11.21 -0.50
C LYS A 55 -1.07 10.12 -0.82
N ASN A 56 -0.63 8.88 -0.99
CA ASN A 56 -1.50 7.83 -1.52
C ASN A 56 -2.61 7.36 -0.54
N PRO A 57 -2.33 7.08 0.75
CA PRO A 57 -3.36 6.68 1.70
C PRO A 57 -4.43 7.75 1.93
N GLU A 58 -4.01 9.01 2.16
CA GLU A 58 -4.95 10.11 2.35
C GLU A 58 -5.79 10.39 1.10
N GLU A 59 -5.19 10.30 -0.09
CA GLU A 59 -5.90 10.42 -1.36
C GLU A 59 -6.92 9.28 -1.55
N LEU A 60 -6.58 8.05 -1.15
CA LEU A 60 -7.50 6.92 -1.20
C LEU A 60 -8.68 7.08 -0.26
N GLU A 61 -8.46 7.60 0.95
CA GLU A 61 -9.55 7.90 1.87
C GLU A 61 -10.45 9.02 1.36
N LYS A 62 -9.86 10.10 0.83
CA LYS A 62 -10.61 11.20 0.22
C LYS A 62 -11.36 10.78 -1.04
N SER A 63 -10.88 9.77 -1.76
CA SER A 63 -11.52 9.27 -2.99
C SER A 63 -12.86 8.57 -2.73
N GLY A 64 -13.15 8.16 -1.49
CA GLY A 64 -14.34 7.38 -1.16
C GLY A 64 -14.33 5.94 -1.73
N LYS A 65 -13.22 5.50 -2.31
CA LYS A 65 -13.06 4.13 -2.86
C LYS A 65 -13.25 3.05 -1.80
N PHE A 66 -12.87 3.34 -0.55
CA PHE A 66 -13.03 2.44 0.58
C PHE A 66 -13.96 3.08 1.62
N GLN A 67 -14.94 2.31 2.11
CA GLN A 67 -15.90 2.79 3.10
C GLN A 67 -15.33 2.81 4.54
N LYS A 68 -14.16 2.21 4.74
CA LYS A 68 -13.48 2.07 6.02
C LYS A 68 -12.09 2.70 5.95
N HIS A 69 -11.56 3.06 7.12
CA HIS A 69 -10.22 3.61 7.27
C HIS A 69 -9.17 2.66 6.69
N VAL A 70 -8.19 3.21 5.99
CA VAL A 70 -7.08 2.42 5.44
C VAL A 70 -6.10 2.11 6.58
N VAL A 71 -5.90 0.82 6.87
CA VAL A 71 -5.04 0.35 7.98
C VAL A 71 -3.67 -0.16 7.50
N THR A 72 -3.28 0.22 6.29
CA THR A 72 -2.03 -0.24 5.68
C THR A 72 -0.81 0.39 6.34
N GLU A 73 0.13 -0.45 6.79
CA GLU A 73 1.39 0.02 7.37
C GLU A 73 2.36 0.54 6.30
N ILE A 74 2.97 1.69 6.57
CA ILE A 74 3.97 2.32 5.72
C ILE A 74 5.31 2.23 6.43
N VAL A 75 6.17 1.32 5.99
CA VAL A 75 7.38 0.94 6.73
C VAL A 75 8.62 1.27 5.89
N PRO A 76 9.68 1.87 6.47
CA PRO A 76 10.96 1.95 5.79
C PRO A 76 11.47 0.56 5.45
N GLY A 77 11.84 0.33 4.18
CA GLY A 77 12.58 -0.86 3.77
C GLY A 77 13.98 -0.85 4.40
N SER A 78 14.43 -2.02 4.86
CA SER A 78 15.78 -2.27 5.35
C SER A 78 16.77 -2.51 4.22
#